data_AF-A0A523TU51-F1
#
_entry.id   AF-A0A523TU51-F1
#
_cell.length_a   1.000
_cell.length_b   1.000
_cell.length_c   1.000
_cell.angle_alpha   90.00
_cell.angle_beta   90.00
_cell.angle_gamma   90.00
#
_symmetry.space_group_name_H-M   'P 1'
#
loop_
_entity.id
_entity.type
_entity.pdbx_description
1 polymer ?
#
loop_
_entity_poly.entity_id
_entity_poly.type
_entity_poly.pdbx_seq_one_letter_code
_entity_poly.pdbx_strand_id
1 'polypeptide(L)' 'MPGFQLSFVLRSARETSGDFYDFFPLNSGHFGILVADVVDKGAAAALLMAYGRTLLRTLAEEFPEYPEEFLKT' A
#
# COMPACT_ATOMS: atom_id res chain seq x y z
N MET A 1 1.70 16.53 -6.93
CA MET A 1 1.53 17.42 -5.76
C MET A 1 2.39 18.65 -5.98
N PRO A 2 1.83 19.87 -6.07
CA PRO A 2 2.65 21.08 -6.06
C PRO A 2 3.46 21.11 -4.75
N GLY A 3 4.79 21.11 -4.85
CA GLY A 3 5.68 21.28 -3.69
C GLY A 3 6.21 20.01 -3.01
N PHE A 4 5.85 18.79 -3.43
CA PHE A 4 6.40 17.55 -2.87
C PHE A 4 7.17 16.73 -3.91
N GLN A 5 8.33 16.21 -3.54
CA GLN A 5 9.11 15.24 -4.31
C GLN A 5 9.13 13.92 -3.55
N LEU A 6 8.46 12.91 -4.10
CA LEU A 6 8.42 11.55 -3.54
C LEU A 6 9.48 10.69 -4.21
N SER A 7 10.23 9.93 -3.42
CA SER A 7 11.17 8.92 -3.90
C SER A 7 10.95 7.64 -3.11
N PHE A 8 10.95 6.51 -3.81
CA PHE A 8 10.74 5.20 -3.22
C PHE A 8 11.87 4.26 -3.67
N VAL A 9 12.33 3.42 -2.75
CA VAL A 9 13.36 2.41 -3.03
C VAL A 9 12.87 1.09 -2.47
N LEU A 10 12.50 0.16 -3.36
CA LEU A 10 12.30 -1.23 -2.99
C LEU A 10 13.63 -1.97 -3.10
N ARG A 11 14.21 -2.40 -1.97
CA ARG A 11 15.41 -3.23 -1.97
C ARG A 11 15.02 -4.67 -1.65
N SER A 12 14.57 -5.39 -2.68
CA SER A 12 14.24 -6.80 -2.52
C SER A 12 15.46 -7.59 -2.03
N ALA A 13 15.28 -8.37 -0.98
CA ALA A 13 16.33 -9.27 -0.49
C ALA A 13 16.50 -10.54 -1.35
N ARG A 14 15.54 -10.88 -2.25
CA ARG A 14 15.55 -12.04 -3.19
C ARG A 14 14.73 -11.74 -4.48
N GLU A 15 14.27 -12.74 -5.25
CA GLU A 15 13.46 -12.59 -6.49
C GLU A 15 12.09 -11.90 -6.28
N THR A 16 11.53 -11.98 -5.07
CA THR A 16 10.32 -11.28 -4.66
C THR A 16 10.56 -10.63 -3.30
N SER A 17 10.28 -9.33 -3.19
CA SER A 17 10.28 -8.60 -1.93
C SER A 17 8.96 -8.89 -1.22
N GLY A 18 8.99 -9.22 0.07
CA GLY A 18 7.77 -9.29 0.90
C GLY A 18 7.23 -7.90 1.24
N ASP A 19 8.11 -6.90 1.22
CA ASP A 19 7.79 -5.51 1.42
C ASP A 19 7.14 -4.93 0.17
N PHE A 20 6.07 -4.14 0.34
CA PHE A 20 5.38 -3.44 -0.73
C PHE A 20 5.00 -2.02 -0.27
N TYR A 21 5.05 -1.08 -1.23
CA TYR A 21 4.51 0.25 -1.05
C TYR A 21 3.57 0.62 -2.20
N ASP A 22 2.50 1.37 -1.88
CA ASP A 22 1.63 1.98 -2.88
C ASP A 22 1.46 3.47 -2.59
N PHE A 23 1.35 4.25 -3.66
CA PHE A 23 1.01 5.66 -3.59
C PHE A 23 -0.13 5.91 -4.57
N PHE A 24 -1.29 6.32 -4.06
CA PHE A 24 -2.48 6.48 -4.87
C PHE A 24 -3.24 7.76 -4.51
N PRO A 25 -3.85 8.43 -5.49
CA PRO A 25 -4.70 9.59 -5.23
C PRO A 25 -5.97 9.14 -4.50
N LEU A 26 -6.40 9.96 -3.55
CA LEU A 26 -7.69 9.86 -2.88
C LEU A 26 -8.57 11.05 -3.28
N ASN A 27 -9.86 10.96 -2.97
CA ASN A 27 -10.80 12.05 -3.23
C ASN A 27 -10.41 13.32 -2.45
N SER A 28 -10.90 14.47 -2.93
CA SER A 28 -10.70 15.77 -2.29
C SER A 28 -9.23 16.22 -2.16
N GLY A 29 -8.35 15.72 -3.02
CA GLY A 29 -6.94 16.15 -3.08
C GLY A 29 -6.04 15.47 -2.04
N HIS A 30 -6.54 14.46 -1.33
CA HIS A 30 -5.75 13.62 -0.43
C HIS A 30 -4.91 12.60 -1.21
N PHE A 31 -3.91 12.04 -0.55
CA PHE A 31 -3.09 10.96 -1.09
C PHE A 31 -2.92 9.87 -0.04
N GLY A 32 -3.08 8.62 -0.48
CA GLY A 32 -2.79 7.45 0.32
C GLY A 32 -1.35 7.01 0.13
N ILE A 33 -0.67 6.70 1.24
CA ILE A 33 0.60 5.97 1.26
C ILE A 33 0.34 4.66 1.99
N LEU A 34 0.55 3.54 1.31
CA LEU A 34 0.52 2.22 1.91
C LEU A 34 1.95 1.69 2.02
N VAL A 35 2.32 1.18 3.19
CA VAL A 35 3.55 0.43 3.41
C VAL A 35 3.16 -0.86 4.13
N ALA A 36 3.50 -2.00 3.54
CA ALA A 36 3.19 -3.32 4.09
C ALA A 36 4.42 -4.23 4.04
N ASP A 37 4.64 -4.99 5.10
CA ASP A 37 5.64 -6.05 5.20
C ASP A 37 4.90 -7.40 5.22
N VAL A 38 5.07 -8.20 4.17
CA VAL A 38 4.43 -9.51 4.05
C VAL A 38 5.41 -10.61 4.43
N VAL A 39 4.98 -11.46 5.36
CA VAL A 39 5.66 -12.69 5.72
C VAL A 39 5.64 -13.62 4.51
N ASP A 40 6.84 -13.96 4.01
CA ASP A 40 7.13 -14.94 2.94
C ASP A 40 7.37 -14.35 1.53
N LYS A 41 7.86 -15.20 0.61
CA LYS A 41 8.31 -14.84 -0.75
C LYS A 41 7.75 -15.83 -1.77
N GLY A 42 7.40 -15.35 -2.96
CA GLY A 42 6.87 -16.18 -4.05
C GLY A 42 5.43 -15.86 -4.45
N ALA A 43 4.82 -16.72 -5.28
CA ALA A 43 3.54 -16.44 -5.94
C ALA A 43 2.35 -16.27 -4.98
N ALA A 44 2.29 -17.05 -3.89
CA ALA A 44 1.23 -16.92 -2.89
C ALA A 44 1.30 -15.58 -2.14
N ALA A 45 2.51 -15.15 -1.74
CA ALA A 45 2.75 -13.84 -1.13
C ALA A 45 2.40 -12.70 -2.11
N ALA A 46 2.76 -12.84 -3.39
CA ALA A 46 2.40 -11.87 -4.42
C ALA A 46 0.88 -11.73 -4.63
N LEU A 47 0.14 -12.85 -4.58
CA LEU A 47 -1.32 -12.83 -4.69
C LEU A 47 -1.96 -12.18 -3.47
N LEU A 48 -1.49 -12.50 -2.26
CA LEU A 48 -1.96 -11.87 -1.03
C LEU A 48 -1.69 -10.36 -1.04
N MET A 49 -0.53 -9.94 -1.56
CA MET A 49 -0.21 -8.53 -1.78
C MET A 49 -1.18 -7.86 -2.76
N ALA A 50 -1.43 -8.47 -3.92
CA ALA A 50 -2.35 -7.91 -4.91
C ALA A 50 -3.77 -7.75 -4.35
N TYR A 51 -4.22 -8.73 -3.55
CA TYR A 51 -5.51 -8.71 -2.88
C TYR A 51 -5.58 -7.62 -1.79
N GLY A 52 -4.62 -7.62 -0.86
CA GLY A 52 -4.54 -6.64 0.22
C GLY A 52 -4.44 -5.21 -0.30
N ARG A 53 -3.62 -4.97 -1.33
CA ARG A 53 -3.53 -3.69 -2.03
C ARG A 53 -4.89 -3.22 -2.55
N THR A 54 -5.63 -4.11 -3.20
CA THR A 54 -6.93 -3.77 -3.78
C THR A 54 -7.93 -3.41 -2.69
N LEU A 55 -8.01 -4.23 -1.63
CA LEU A 55 -8.90 -3.98 -0.50
C LEU A 55 -8.57 -2.67 0.23
N LEU A 56 -7.30 -2.47 0.60
CA LEU A 56 -6.87 -1.28 1.34
C LEU A 56 -7.09 -0.01 0.53
N ARG A 57 -6.93 -0.07 -0.79
CA ARG A 57 -7.25 1.05 -1.67
C ARG A 57 -8.74 1.37 -1.67
N THR A 58 -9.61 0.35 -1.78
CA THR A 58 -11.06 0.56 -1.73
C THR A 58 -11.50 1.14 -0.38
N LEU A 59 -10.97 0.62 0.73
CA LEU A 59 -11.30 1.14 2.07
C LEU A 59 -10.79 2.57 2.28
N ALA A 60 -9.61 2.90 1.76
CA ALA A 60 -9.07 4.25 1.83
C ALA A 60 -9.87 5.26 0.98
N GLU A 61 -10.48 4.81 -0.12
CA GLU A 61 -11.40 5.65 -0.91
C GLU A 61 -12.74 5.90 -0.18
N GLU A 62 -13.21 4.93 0.61
CA GLU A 62 -14.46 5.01 1.38
C GLU A 62 -14.30 5.83 2.68
N PHE A 63 -13.15 5.70 3.36
CA PHE A 63 -12.86 6.34 4.65
C PHE A 63 -11.53 7.12 4.64
N PRO A 64 -11.42 8.19 3.84
CA PRO A 64 -10.16 8.93 3.69
C PRO A 64 -9.69 9.66 4.96
N GLU A 65 -10.57 9.91 5.93
CA GLU A 65 -10.26 10.63 7.17
C GLU A 65 -9.86 9.72 8.34
N TYR A 66 -10.10 8.39 8.25
CA TYR A 66 -9.93 7.46 9.38
C TYR A 66 -9.09 6.23 9.00
N PRO A 67 -7.80 6.40 8.64
CA PRO A 67 -6.94 5.32 8.18
C PRO A 67 -6.74 4.17 9.20
N GLU A 68 -6.90 4.47 10.49
CA GLU A 68 -6.72 3.52 11.58
C GLU A 68 -7.88 2.53 11.75
N GLU A 69 -9.07 2.82 11.22
CA GLU A 69 -10.23 1.95 11.44
C GLU A 69 -10.13 0.65 10.64
N PHE A 70 -9.52 0.68 9.46
CA PHE A 70 -9.38 -0.50 8.62
C PHE A 70 -8.15 -1.36 8.91
N LEU A 71 -7.17 -0.86 9.67
CA LEU A 71 -5.96 -1.62 10.05
C LEU A 71 -6.15 -2.55 11.25
N LYS A 72 -7.34 -2.55 11.89
CA LYS A 72 -7.66 -3.34 13.08
C LYS A 72 -8.34 -4.69 12.81
N THR A 73 -8.53 -5.04 11.54
CA THR A 73 -9.15 -6.32 11.14
C THR A 73 -8.12 -7.42 11.10
#